data_AF-D2PHV2-F1
#
_entry.id   AF-D2PHV2-F1
#
_cell.length_a   1.000
_cell.length_b   1.000
_cell.length_c   1.000
_cell.angle_alpha   90.00
_cell.angle_beta   90.00
_cell.angle_gamma   90.00
#
_symmetry.space_group_name_H-M   'P 1'
#
loop_
_entity.id
_entity.type
_entity.pdbx_description
1 polymer ?
#
loop_
_entity_poly.entity_id
_entity_poly.type
_entity_poly.pdbx_seq_one_letter_code
_entity_poly.pdbx_strand_id
1 'polypeptide(L)' 'MNQIVNLRLNLKQDELKCENCGAKLSEDEIYVREINGKEHYFCCSHCADKYEARFKEADRSSCC' A
#
# COMPACT_ATOMS: atom_id res chain seq x y z
N MET A 1 36.49 18.83 23.32
CA MET A 1 35.05 18.51 23.49
C MET A 1 34.62 17.76 22.24
N ASN A 2 34.68 16.43 22.22
CA ASN A 2 34.30 15.62 21.06
C ASN A 2 33.06 14.81 21.40
N GLN A 3 31.89 15.27 20.93
CA GLN A 3 30.68 14.46 20.96
C GLN A 3 30.68 13.52 19.74
N ILE A 4 30.88 12.23 20.01
CA ILE A 4 30.66 11.15 19.06
C ILE A 4 29.14 11.02 18.87
N VAL A 5 28.64 11.43 17.70
CA VAL A 5 27.23 11.27 17.34
C VAL A 5 26.96 9.83 16.91
N ASN A 6 26.27 9.06 17.75
CA ASN A 6 25.80 7.72 17.43
C ASN A 6 24.49 7.80 16.64
N LEU A 7 24.57 7.87 15.32
CA LEU A 7 23.41 7.81 14.43
C LEU A 7 23.00 6.34 14.22
N ARG A 8 22.01 5.86 15.01
CA ARG A 8 21.33 4.58 14.75
C ARG A 8 20.23 4.81 13.70
N LEU A 9 20.57 4.66 12.43
CA LEU A 9 19.59 4.70 11.34
C LEU A 9 18.81 3.38 11.34
N ASN A 10 17.61 3.42 11.91
CA ASN A 10 16.62 2.34 11.82
C ASN A 10 16.00 2.40 10.42
N LEU A 11 16.73 1.88 9.43
CA LEU A 11 16.25 1.73 8.06
C LEU A 11 15.15 0.66 8.07
N LYS A 12 13.90 1.06 8.35
CA LYS A 12 12.74 0.25 8.02
C LYS A 12 12.75 0.15 6.51
N GLN A 13 13.22 -0.97 5.98
CA GLN A 13 12.98 -1.32 4.59
C GLN A 13 11.46 -1.39 4.45
N ASP A 14 10.89 -0.36 3.83
CA ASP A 14 9.47 -0.31 3.49
C ASP A 14 9.24 -1.40 2.45
N GLU A 15 8.96 -2.61 2.93
CA GLU A 15 8.57 -3.73 2.09
C GLU A 15 7.25 -3.35 1.41
N LEU A 16 7.24 -3.31 0.08
CA LEU A 16 6.05 -3.06 -0.70
C LEU A 16 5.02 -4.17 -0.39
N LYS A 17 3.79 -3.78 -0.03
CA LYS A 17 2.74 -4.71 0.39
C LYS A 17 1.45 -4.44 -0.37
N CYS A 18 0.71 -5.51 -0.65
CA CYS A 18 -0.61 -5.43 -1.25
C CYS A 18 -1.54 -4.65 -0.34
N GLU A 19 -2.16 -3.59 -0.85
CA GLU A 19 -3.04 -2.73 -0.06
C GLU A 19 -4.35 -3.42 0.36
N ASN A 20 -4.74 -4.49 -0.32
CA ASN A 20 -5.94 -5.26 0.02
C ASN A 20 -5.68 -6.37 1.07
N CYS A 21 -4.60 -7.15 0.91
CA CYS A 21 -4.37 -8.35 1.74
C CYS A 21 -3.08 -8.32 2.57
N GLY A 22 -2.21 -7.34 2.39
CA GLY A 22 -0.93 -7.20 3.11
C GLY A 22 0.17 -8.16 2.67
N ALA A 23 -0.05 -8.95 1.61
CA ALA A 23 0.98 -9.81 1.03
C ALA A 23 2.19 -8.98 0.58
N LYS A 24 3.40 -9.50 0.79
CA LYS A 24 4.62 -8.86 0.28
C LYS A 24 4.60 -8.88 -1.24
N LEU A 25 4.95 -7.75 -1.83
CA LEU A 25 5.08 -7.58 -3.27
C LEU A 25 6.57 -7.57 -3.62
N SER A 26 6.90 -8.25 -4.70
CA SER A 26 8.21 -8.13 -5.36
C SER A 26 8.07 -7.10 -6.47
N GLU A 27 9.09 -6.29 -6.74
CA GLU A 27 9.05 -5.25 -7.79
C GLU A 27 8.69 -5.81 -9.18
N ASP A 28 9.01 -7.08 -9.44
CA ASP A 28 8.72 -7.77 -10.69
C ASP A 28 7.27 -8.28 -10.80
N GLU A 29 6.56 -8.43 -9.68
CA GLU A 29 5.23 -9.07 -9.59
C GLU A 29 4.21 -8.16 -8.89
N ILE A 30 4.11 -6.93 -9.41
CA ILE A 30 3.17 -5.92 -8.93
C ILE A 30 2.02 -5.77 -9.91
N TYR A 31 0.80 -5.90 -9.39
CA TYR A 31 -0.40 -5.46 -10.09
C TYR A 31 -0.73 -4.02 -9.68
N VAL A 32 -0.51 -3.08 -10.60
CA VAL A 32 -0.82 -1.65 -10.39
C VAL A 32 -2.20 -1.33 -10.95
N ARG A 33 -3.00 -0.57 -10.20
CA ARG A 33 -4.28 -0.03 -10.70
C ARG A 33 -4.50 1.39 -10.20
N GLU A 34 -4.98 2.25 -11.09
CA GLU A 34 -5.42 3.60 -10.72
C GLU A 34 -6.84 3.55 -10.14
N ILE A 35 -7.01 4.01 -8.90
CA ILE A 35 -8.31 4.13 -8.22
C ILE A 35 -8.39 5.55 -7.66
N ASN A 36 -9.45 6.28 -8.04
CA ASN A 36 -9.67 7.66 -7.60
C ASN A 36 -8.48 8.61 -7.89
N GLY A 37 -7.82 8.44 -9.04
CA GLY A 37 -6.66 9.24 -9.46
C GLY A 37 -5.37 8.96 -8.68
N LYS A 38 -5.29 7.84 -7.95
CA LYS A 38 -4.09 7.38 -7.25
C LYS A 38 -3.72 5.99 -7.72
N GLU A 39 -2.42 5.74 -7.90
CA GLU A 39 -1.90 4.41 -8.18
C GLU A 39 -1.88 3.57 -6.91
N HIS A 40 -2.46 2.38 -7.00
CA HIS A 40 -2.53 1.41 -5.91
C HIS A 40 -1.85 0.09 -6.30
N TYR A 41 -1.22 -0.55 -5.30
CA TYR A 41 -0.33 -1.69 -5.50
C TYR A 41 -0.92 -2.98 -4.91
N PHE A 42 -1.02 -4.03 -5.73
CA PHE A 42 -1.66 -5.29 -5.37
C PHE A 42 -0.86 -6.50 -5.84
N CYS A 43 -1.09 -7.66 -5.21
CA CYS A 43 -0.48 -8.92 -5.64
C CYS A 43 -1.22 -9.55 -6.83
N CYS A 44 -2.45 -9.12 -7.12
CA CYS A 44 -3.27 -9.64 -8.22
C CYS A 44 -4.46 -8.71 -8.52
N SER A 45 -5.08 -8.93 -9.69
CA SER A 45 -6.29 -8.21 -10.12
C SER A 45 -7.47 -8.36 -9.15
N HIS A 46 -7.69 -9.57 -8.60
CA HIS A 46 -8.76 -9.81 -7.62
C HIS A 46 -8.63 -8.94 -6.36
N CYS A 47 -7.40 -8.66 -5.92
CA CYS A 47 -7.17 -7.79 -4.78
C CYS A 47 -7.52 -6.33 -5.13
N ALA A 48 -7.16 -5.89 -6.33
CA ALA A 48 -7.53 -4.57 -6.83
C ALA A 48 -9.05 -4.41 -6.97
N ASP A 49 -9.75 -5.40 -7.53
CA ASP A 49 -11.22 -5.38 -7.69
C ASP A 49 -11.93 -5.25 -6.34
N LYS A 50 -11.50 -6.01 -5.33
CA LYS A 50 -12.07 -5.95 -3.98
C LYS A 50 -11.79 -4.62 -3.29
N TYR A 51 -10.58 -4.09 -3.47
CA TYR A 51 -10.21 -2.79 -2.92
C TYR A 51 -11.06 -1.69 -3.56
N GLU A 52 -11.11 -1.63 -4.90
CA GLU A 52 -11.90 -0.65 -5.65
C GLU A 52 -13.40 -0.70 -5.30
N ALA A 53 -13.97 -1.90 -5.14
CA ALA A 53 -15.35 -2.07 -4.69
C ALA A 53 -15.59 -1.40 -3.34
N ARG A 54 -14.69 -1.58 -2.37
CA ARG A 54 -14.81 -0.92 -1.05
C ARG A 54 -14.76 0.60 -1.13
N PHE A 55 -13.98 1.17 -2.07
CA PHE A 55 -13.94 2.62 -2.29
C PHE A 55 -15.25 3.14 -2.88
N LYS A 56 -15.88 2.38 -3.79
CA LYS A 56 -17.19 2.73 -4.35
C LYS A 56 -18.32 2.63 -3.31
N GLU A 57 -18.25 1.65 -2.42
CA GLU A 57 -19.22 1.51 -1.31
C GLU A 57 -19.00 2.53 -0.19
N ALA A 58 -17.76 2.95 0.07
CA ALA A 58 -17.46 3.99 1.06
C ALA A 58 -18.07 5.34 0.69
N ASP A 59 -18.15 5.68 -0.60
CA ASP A 59 -18.85 6.87 -1.10
C ASP A 59 -20.38 6.78 -0.91
N ARG A 60 -20.94 5.56 -0.91
CA ARG A 60 -22.37 5.30 -0.67
C ARG A 60 -22.75 5.09 0.78
N SER A 61 -21.79 4.98 1.69
CA SER A 61 -22.04 4.66 3.11
C SER A 61 -22.38 5.90 3.97
N SER A 62 -22.73 7.04 3.36
CA SER A 62 -23.38 8.16 4.05
C SER A 62 -24.91 7.96 4.18
N CYS A 63 -25.32 6.77 4.63
CA CYS A 63 -26.64 6.41 5.16
C CYS A 63 -26.40 5.03 5.81
N CYS A 64 -26.36 4.88 7.13
CA CYS A 64 -27.43 5.10 8.10
C CYS A 64 -26.89 5.53 9.47
#